data_AF-X5R1L2-F1
#
_entry.id   AF-X5R1L2-F1
#
_cell.length_a   1.000
_cell.length_b   1.000
_cell.length_c   1.000
_cell.angle_alpha   90.00
_cell.angle_beta   90.00
_cell.angle_gamma   90.00
#
_symmetry.space_group_name_H-M   'P 1'
#
loop_
_entity.id
_entity.type
_entity.pdbx_description
1 polymer ?
#
loop_
_entity_poly.entity_id
_entity_poly.type
_entity_poly.pdbx_seq_one_letter_code
_entity_poly.pdbx_strand_id
1 'polypeptide(L)'
;MRPTTTRLAVATAAGLVLASCQSGPKSTPAPAGKSASLLAMEQVAIGAHKCWIASKDPAFKSYQMANELNSFSGTPRFLLVPAKHYGGKPLLVVQAQGNSSRVDVFGPLMAEPLGARIGSDIARWQAGNPACGAAA
;
A
#
# COMPACT_ATOMS: atom_id res chain seq x y z
N MET A 1 -67.34 38.11 26.46
CA MET A 1 -66.79 38.42 27.79
C MET A 1 -65.40 37.82 27.88
N ARG A 2 -64.35 38.63 28.15
CA ARG A 2 -63.01 38.15 28.52
C ARG A 2 -62.97 37.85 30.02
N PRO A 3 -62.09 36.93 30.46
CA PRO A 3 -61.07 37.40 31.39
C PRO A 3 -59.66 36.94 31.01
N THR A 4 -58.71 37.79 31.38
CA THR A 4 -57.25 37.64 31.22
C THR A 4 -56.65 37.47 32.61
N THR A 5 -55.87 36.43 32.89
CA THR A 5 -54.86 36.50 33.97
C THR A 5 -53.70 35.50 33.79
N THR A 6 -52.51 36.07 33.59
CA THR A 6 -51.18 35.46 33.60
C THR A 6 -50.74 35.02 35.00
N ARG A 7 -50.05 33.86 35.13
CA ARG A 7 -48.91 33.69 36.07
C ARG A 7 -47.90 32.66 35.53
N LEU A 8 -46.65 33.12 35.43
CA LEU A 8 -45.41 32.36 35.25
C LEU A 8 -45.24 31.30 36.35
N ALA A 9 -44.76 30.11 35.98
CA ALA A 9 -43.93 29.28 36.85
C ALA A 9 -42.79 28.68 36.01
N VAL A 10 -41.58 29.15 36.31
CA VAL A 10 -40.30 28.64 35.82
C VAL A 10 -39.93 27.43 36.66
N ALA A 11 -39.56 26.30 36.04
CA ALA A 11 -38.82 25.23 36.69
C ALA A 11 -37.93 24.47 35.67
N THR A 12 -36.72 25.00 35.51
CA THR A 12 -35.43 24.30 35.62
C THR A 12 -35.27 22.87 35.05
N ALA A 13 -34.62 22.81 33.89
CA ALA A 13 -33.34 22.11 33.61
C ALA A 13 -33.13 20.65 34.08
N ALA A 14 -32.90 19.75 33.11
CA ALA A 14 -31.65 18.98 32.98
C ALA A 14 -31.70 18.09 31.72
N GLY A 15 -31.48 18.69 30.54
CA GLY A 15 -31.13 17.93 29.34
C GLY A 15 -29.66 17.52 29.44
N LEU A 16 -29.39 16.30 29.88
CA LEU A 16 -28.07 15.67 29.76
C LEU A 16 -27.82 15.39 28.28
N VAL A 17 -27.36 16.40 27.54
CA VAL A 17 -26.74 16.18 26.24
C VAL A 17 -25.36 15.60 26.53
N LEU A 18 -25.24 14.28 26.54
CA LEU A 18 -23.93 13.64 26.49
C LEU A 18 -23.29 14.06 25.16
N ALA A 19 -22.41 15.04 25.23
CA ALA A 19 -21.47 15.35 24.18
C ALA A 19 -20.65 14.08 23.93
N SER A 20 -20.97 13.36 22.86
CA SER A 20 -20.11 12.31 22.35
C SER A 20 -18.81 12.97 21.92
N CYS A 21 -17.79 12.90 22.77
CA CYS A 21 -16.41 13.09 22.36
C CYS A 21 -16.12 12.04 21.28
N GLN A 22 -16.34 12.43 20.01
CA GLN A 22 -15.80 11.75 18.86
C GLN A 22 -14.28 11.86 18.97
N SER A 23 -13.68 10.85 19.59
CA SER A 23 -12.27 10.52 19.40
C SER A 23 -12.11 10.15 17.93
N GLY A 24 -12.02 11.17 17.07
CA GLY A 24 -11.65 10.97 15.68
C GLY A 24 -10.36 10.16 15.63
N PRO A 25 -10.20 9.27 14.63
CA PRO A 25 -9.02 8.42 14.55
C PRO A 25 -7.79 9.31 14.61
N LYS A 26 -6.97 9.12 15.64
CA LYS A 26 -5.70 9.83 15.82
C LYS A 26 -4.89 9.54 14.56
N SER A 27 -4.81 10.50 13.64
CA SER A 27 -4.05 10.34 12.41
C SER A 27 -2.59 10.16 12.80
N THR A 28 -2.13 8.91 12.84
CA THR A 28 -0.71 8.62 12.97
C THR A 28 -0.03 9.23 11.75
N PRO A 29 1.00 10.08 11.94
CA PRO A 29 1.74 10.61 10.81
C PRO A 29 2.24 9.46 9.93
N ALA A 30 2.06 9.58 8.61
CA ALA A 30 2.60 8.59 7.69
C ALA A 30 4.11 8.46 7.91
N PRO A 31 4.68 7.24 7.89
CA PRO A 31 6.11 7.06 8.05
C PRO A 31 6.89 7.88 7.03
N ALA A 32 7.96 8.53 7.46
CA ALA A 32 8.85 9.32 6.62
C ALA A 32 10.24 8.68 6.56
N GLY A 33 11.05 9.07 5.58
CA GLY A 33 12.44 8.59 5.49
C GLY A 33 12.53 7.08 5.25
N LYS A 34 13.51 6.43 5.89
CA LYS A 34 13.75 4.98 5.77
C LYS A 34 12.54 4.11 6.12
N SER A 35 11.71 4.58 7.05
CA SER A 35 10.49 3.86 7.42
C SER A 35 9.45 3.91 6.29
N ALA A 36 9.42 4.99 5.50
CA ALA A 36 8.56 5.12 4.34
C ALA A 36 8.95 4.15 3.22
N SER A 37 10.26 4.01 2.95
CA SER A 37 10.76 3.10 1.91
C SER A 37 10.52 1.64 2.28
N LEU A 38 10.73 1.27 3.55
CA LEU A 38 10.45 -0.08 4.04
C LEU A 38 8.97 -0.43 3.90
N LEU A 39 8.07 0.45 4.36
CA LEU A 39 6.62 0.20 4.29
C LEU A 39 6.15 0.10 2.83
N ALA A 40 6.59 1.01 1.97
CA ALA A 40 6.23 0.97 0.55
C ALA A 40 6.71 -0.33 -0.13
N MET A 41 7.95 -0.74 0.13
CA MET A 41 8.50 -1.95 -0.46
C MET A 41 7.91 -3.23 0.10
N GLU A 42 7.56 -3.28 1.39
CA GLU A 42 6.81 -4.40 1.98
C GLU A 42 5.45 -4.56 1.29
N GLN A 43 4.70 -3.47 1.16
CA GLN A 43 3.39 -3.46 0.50
C GLN A 43 3.48 -3.96 -0.96
N VAL A 44 4.45 -3.45 -1.71
CA VAL A 44 4.66 -3.83 -3.11
C VAL A 44 5.15 -5.28 -3.23
N ALA A 45 6.05 -5.73 -2.36
CA ALA A 45 6.56 -7.10 -2.37
C ALA A 45 5.46 -8.13 -2.01
N ILE A 46 4.60 -7.82 -1.04
CA ILE A 46 3.43 -8.64 -0.71
C ILE A 46 2.49 -8.75 -1.92
N GLY A 47 2.21 -7.62 -2.58
CA GLY A 47 1.41 -7.57 -3.81
C GLY A 47 1.99 -8.45 -4.90
N ALA A 48 3.28 -8.30 -5.21
CA ALA A 48 3.99 -9.09 -6.20
C ALA A 48 3.96 -10.59 -5.87
N HIS A 49 4.26 -10.96 -4.62
CA HIS A 49 4.26 -12.36 -4.22
C HIS A 49 2.87 -12.97 -4.34
N LYS A 50 1.85 -12.31 -3.78
CA LYS A 50 0.46 -12.77 -3.81
C LYS A 50 -0.06 -12.91 -5.24
N CYS A 51 0.13 -11.88 -6.05
CA CYS A 51 -0.57 -11.73 -7.33
C CYS A 51 0.19 -12.27 -8.53
N TRP A 52 1.52 -12.38 -8.47
CA TRP A 52 2.31 -12.97 -9.56
C TRP A 52 2.74 -14.40 -9.26
N ILE A 53 3.19 -14.68 -8.03
CA ILE A 53 3.84 -15.95 -7.70
C ILE A 53 2.86 -16.95 -7.06
N ALA A 54 2.23 -16.58 -5.95
CA ALA A 54 1.33 -17.46 -5.19
C ALA A 54 0.04 -17.79 -5.97
N SER A 55 -0.47 -16.83 -6.74
CA SER A 55 -1.60 -17.01 -7.67
C SER A 55 -1.26 -17.88 -8.89
N LYS A 56 0.03 -18.16 -9.14
CA LYS A 56 0.54 -18.86 -10.33
C LYS A 56 0.15 -18.16 -11.64
N ASP A 57 0.35 -16.85 -11.67
CA ASP A 57 0.03 -16.06 -12.85
C ASP A 57 0.78 -16.57 -14.10
N PRO A 58 0.07 -16.86 -15.21
CA PRO A 58 0.69 -17.41 -16.42
C PRO A 58 1.80 -16.54 -17.00
N ALA A 59 1.70 -15.22 -16.86
CA ALA A 59 2.70 -14.28 -17.38
C ALA A 59 3.99 -14.27 -16.53
N PHE A 60 3.90 -14.73 -15.28
CA PHE A 60 5.02 -14.73 -14.33
C PHE A 60 5.60 -16.12 -14.04
N LYS A 61 5.00 -17.19 -14.58
CA LYS A 61 5.40 -18.60 -14.31
C LYS A 61 6.87 -18.93 -14.61
N SER A 62 7.51 -18.20 -15.53
CA SER A 62 8.91 -18.39 -15.89
C SER A 62 9.89 -17.71 -14.94
N TYR A 63 9.37 -16.97 -13.97
CA TYR A 63 10.15 -16.18 -13.03
C TYR A 63 9.87 -16.61 -11.60
N GLN A 64 10.77 -16.25 -10.70
CA GLN A 64 10.59 -16.32 -9.27
C GLN A 64 11.06 -15.01 -8.64
N MET A 65 10.52 -14.70 -7.47
CA MET A 65 11.00 -13.57 -6.69
C MET A 65 12.25 -13.97 -5.91
N ALA A 66 13.34 -13.23 -6.13
CA ALA A 66 14.49 -13.26 -5.25
C ALA A 66 14.40 -12.07 -4.30
N ASN A 67 14.31 -12.36 -3.01
CA ASN A 67 14.25 -11.32 -1.99
C ASN A 67 15.68 -10.96 -1.58
N GLU A 68 16.11 -9.76 -1.92
CA GLU A 68 17.37 -9.20 -1.42
C GLU A 68 17.14 -8.46 -0.10
N LEU A 69 16.53 -9.13 0.89
CA LEU A 69 16.47 -8.62 2.27
C LEU A 69 17.88 -8.41 2.86
N ASN A 70 18.92 -9.02 2.28
CA ASN A 70 20.34 -8.80 2.59
C ASN A 70 21.06 -7.91 1.55
N SER A 71 20.38 -6.90 0.98
CA SER A 71 21.07 -5.89 0.21
C SER A 71 21.95 -5.03 1.14
N PHE A 72 23.27 -5.22 1.09
CA PHE A 72 24.28 -4.39 1.77
C PHE A 72 24.17 -2.88 1.45
N SER A 73 23.34 -2.51 0.46
CA SER A 73 23.13 -1.15 -0.01
C SER A 73 22.19 -0.30 0.85
N GLY A 74 21.46 -0.89 1.80
CA GLY A 74 20.53 -0.18 2.68
C GLY A 74 19.24 0.32 1.99
N THR A 75 19.03 0.00 0.71
CA THR A 75 17.79 0.33 -0.03
C THR A 75 16.97 -0.95 -0.24
N PRO A 76 15.74 -1.04 0.31
CA PRO A 76 14.91 -2.22 0.17
C PRO A 76 14.57 -2.49 -1.31
N ARG A 77 14.73 -3.74 -1.74
CA ARG A 77 14.43 -4.18 -3.11
C ARG A 77 14.02 -5.65 -3.17
N PHE A 78 13.31 -6.01 -4.23
CA PHE A 78 13.17 -7.40 -4.66
C PHE A 78 13.46 -7.51 -6.15
N LEU A 79 13.75 -8.73 -6.58
CA LEU A 79 14.11 -9.04 -7.96
C LEU A 79 13.17 -10.08 -8.53
N LEU A 80 12.96 -10.04 -9.85
CA LEU A 80 12.53 -11.22 -10.59
C LEU A 80 13.72 -11.81 -11.33
N VAL A 81 13.92 -13.10 -11.09
CA VAL A 81 14.96 -13.93 -11.70
C VAL A 81 14.30 -15.14 -12.36
N PRO A 82 14.97 -15.83 -13.30
CA PRO A 82 14.42 -17.05 -13.87
C PRO A 82 14.09 -18.09 -12.80
N ALA A 83 12.93 -18.76 -12.92
CA ALA A 83 12.39 -19.66 -11.89
C ALA A 83 13.31 -20.84 -11.50
N LYS A 84 14.26 -21.22 -12.36
CA LYS A 84 15.23 -22.31 -12.10
C LYS A 84 16.64 -21.82 -11.79
N HIS A 85 16.85 -20.50 -11.71
CA HIS A 85 18.16 -19.88 -11.51
C HIS A 85 18.05 -18.71 -10.53
N TYR A 86 17.92 -19.00 -9.23
CA TYR A 86 17.74 -17.97 -8.20
C TYR A 86 18.90 -16.97 -8.13
N GLY A 87 20.14 -17.43 -8.28
CA GLY A 87 21.34 -16.57 -8.38
C GLY A 87 21.63 -16.05 -9.80
N GLY A 88 20.68 -16.22 -10.73
CA GLY A 88 20.82 -15.75 -12.11
C GLY A 88 20.69 -14.23 -12.24
N LYS A 89 21.00 -13.72 -13.43
CA LYS A 89 20.88 -12.30 -13.74
C LYS A 89 19.44 -11.80 -13.50
N PRO A 90 19.23 -10.72 -12.74
CA PRO A 90 17.92 -10.12 -12.58
C PRO A 90 17.35 -9.63 -13.91
N LEU A 91 16.06 -9.92 -14.12
CA LEU A 91 15.26 -9.49 -15.27
C LEU A 91 14.33 -8.34 -14.92
N LEU A 92 13.97 -8.22 -13.64
CA LEU A 92 13.29 -7.07 -13.06
C LEU A 92 13.93 -6.74 -11.73
N VAL A 93 14.10 -5.45 -11.47
CA VAL A 93 14.46 -4.89 -10.18
C VAL A 93 13.37 -3.93 -9.78
N VAL A 94 12.87 -4.10 -8.56
CA VAL A 94 11.92 -3.18 -7.93
C VAL A 94 12.53 -2.74 -6.62
N GLN A 95 12.76 -1.44 -6.46
CA GLN A 95 13.43 -0.89 -5.29
C GLN A 95 12.81 0.44 -4.85
N ALA A 96 13.00 0.80 -3.59
CA ALA A 96 12.67 2.15 -3.14
C ALA A 96 13.64 3.18 -3.74
N GLN A 97 13.13 4.39 -4.02
CA GLN A 97 13.94 5.53 -4.36
C GLN A 97 14.49 6.16 -3.07
N GLY A 98 15.69 5.74 -2.68
CA GLY A 98 16.36 6.21 -1.46
C GLY A 98 15.52 5.97 -0.20
N ASN A 99 15.36 7.02 0.61
CA ASN A 99 14.58 7.00 1.85
C ASN A 99 13.15 7.54 1.65
N SER A 100 12.50 7.20 0.53
CA SER A 100 11.14 7.65 0.23
C SER A 100 10.20 6.47 -0.04
N SER A 101 8.89 6.73 -0.01
CA SER A 101 7.87 5.76 -0.40
C SER A 101 7.77 5.52 -1.92
N ARG A 102 8.56 6.25 -2.72
CA ARG A 102 8.58 6.09 -4.18
C ARG A 102 9.31 4.81 -4.53
N VAL A 103 8.82 4.10 -5.54
CA VAL A 103 9.42 2.87 -6.04
C VAL A 103 9.86 3.03 -7.49
N ASP A 104 11.10 2.64 -7.75
CA ASP A 104 11.66 2.54 -9.08
C ASP A 104 11.56 1.10 -9.58
N VAL A 105 11.26 0.96 -10.88
CA VAL A 105 11.10 -0.33 -11.56
C VAL A 105 11.92 -0.30 -12.83
N PHE A 106 12.85 -1.24 -12.97
CA PHE A 106 13.73 -1.31 -14.14
C PHE A 106 14.19 -2.73 -14.44
N GLY A 107 14.77 -2.92 -15.63
CA GLY A 107 15.30 -4.20 -16.09
C GLY A 107 14.67 -4.65 -17.41
N PRO A 108 15.20 -5.75 -18.00
CA PRO A 108 14.73 -6.28 -19.28
C PRO A 108 13.20 -6.43 -19.41
N LEU A 109 12.50 -6.88 -18.36
CA LEU A 109 11.04 -7.10 -18.44
C LEU A 109 10.25 -5.81 -18.68
N MET A 110 10.82 -4.63 -18.42
CA MET A 110 10.16 -3.36 -18.67
C MET A 110 10.14 -2.97 -20.15
N ALA A 111 11.00 -3.58 -20.98
CA ALA A 111 11.02 -3.39 -22.43
C ALA A 111 10.14 -4.40 -23.18
N GLU A 112 9.63 -5.42 -22.48
CA GLU A 112 8.76 -6.45 -23.03
C GLU A 112 7.28 -6.04 -22.94
N PRO A 113 6.35 -6.71 -23.67
CA PRO A 113 4.91 -6.47 -23.54
C PRO A 113 4.39 -6.58 -22.09
N LEU A 114 5.05 -7.40 -21.26
CA LEU A 114 4.75 -7.55 -19.84
C LEU A 114 5.01 -6.27 -19.02
N GLY A 115 5.88 -5.37 -19.50
CA GLY A 115 6.30 -4.17 -18.79
C GLY A 115 5.16 -3.22 -18.43
N ALA A 116 4.18 -3.05 -19.32
CA ALA A 116 3.00 -2.22 -19.05
C ALA A 116 2.17 -2.76 -17.88
N ARG A 117 2.02 -4.09 -17.82
CA ARG A 117 1.32 -4.78 -16.74
C ARG A 117 2.07 -4.66 -15.42
N ILE A 118 3.38 -4.89 -15.44
CA ILE A 118 4.25 -4.70 -14.27
C ILE A 118 4.09 -3.29 -13.72
N GLY A 119 4.20 -2.26 -14.57
CA GLY A 119 4.05 -0.87 -14.15
C GLY A 119 2.70 -0.56 -13.51
N SER A 120 1.60 -1.05 -14.11
CA SER A 120 0.24 -0.87 -13.59
C SER A 120 0.03 -1.56 -12.24
N ASP A 121 0.52 -2.79 -12.09
CA ASP A 121 0.46 -3.55 -10.85
C ASP A 121 1.22 -2.86 -9.72
N ILE A 122 2.46 -2.44 -9.99
CA ILE A 122 3.30 -1.75 -9.02
C ILE A 122 2.69 -0.39 -8.63
N ALA A 123 2.15 0.37 -9.58
CA ALA A 123 1.49 1.64 -9.29
C ALA A 123 0.23 1.46 -8.42
N ARG A 124 -0.57 0.43 -8.71
CA ARG A 124 -1.76 0.09 -7.92
C ARG A 124 -1.40 -0.30 -6.50
N TRP A 125 -0.35 -1.11 -6.32
CA TRP A 125 0.11 -1.49 -5.00
C TRP A 125 0.75 -0.33 -4.25
N GLN A 126 1.52 0.56 -4.89
CA GLN A 126 2.02 1.77 -4.25
C GLN A 126 0.88 2.69 -3.76
N ALA A 127 -0.25 2.72 -4.47
CA ALA A 127 -1.45 3.45 -4.06
C ALA A 127 -2.24 2.77 -2.91
N GLY A 128 -1.77 1.63 -2.39
CA GLY A 128 -2.39 0.93 -1.26
C GLY A 128 -3.53 -0.02 -1.65
N ASN A 129 -3.75 -0.28 -2.94
CA ASN A 129 -4.75 -1.24 -3.38
C ASN A 129 -4.11 -2.64 -3.55
N PRO A 130 -4.36 -3.63 -2.67
CA PRO A 130 -3.69 -4.93 -2.68
C PRO A 130 -4.31 -5.93 -3.69
N ALA A 131 -5.21 -5.48 -4.56
CA ALA A 131 -5.84 -6.34 -5.56
C ALA A 131 -4.83 -6.81 -6.61
N CYS A 132 -5.07 -8.02 -7.12
CA CYS A 132 -4.37 -8.51 -8.29
C CYS A 132 -4.98 -7.88 -9.54
N GLY A 133 -4.12 -7.48 -10.48
CA GLY A 133 -4.56 -6.99 -11.78
C GLY A 133 -5.19 -8.13 -12.58
N ALA A 134 -5.90 -7.80 -13.65
CA ALA A 134 -6.36 -8.80 -14.59
C ALA A 134 -5.17 -9.63 -15.11
N ALA A 135 -5.35 -10.95 -15.19
CA ALA A 135 -4.43 -11.82 -15.92
C ALA A 135 -4.45 -11.41 -17.40
N ALA A 136 -3.26 -11.25 -17.99
CA ALA A 136 -3.12 -11.02 -19.43
C ALA A 136 -3.23 -12.34 -20.20
#